data_AF-A0A6L4YPM2-F1
#
_entry.id   AF-A0A6L4YPM2-F1
#
_cell.length_a   1.000
_cell.length_b   1.000
_cell.length_c   1.000
_cell.angle_alpha   90.00
_cell.angle_beta   90.00
_cell.angle_gamma   90.00
#
_symmetry.space_group_name_H-M   'P 1'
#
loop_
_entity.id
_entity.type
_entity.pdbx_description
1 polymer ?
#
loop_
_entity_poly.entity_id
_entity_poly.type
_entity_poly.pdbx_seq_one_letter_code
_entity_poly.pdbx_strand_id
1 'polypeptide(L)'
;MKHIEIESDWSAGFKGATQNFIDAIKGSVSPLLSGQEGREILRFALAVQKAARLNREVYLDELDSTWPALYAWHRRKENRPKPPPWSIPFLFGNENLSQYAPQAKSLTEGLVRSFDPKLASNWNLKIGIYLTADGGITDEKICLSIKNGTIGLQFGEIPNNTTFTVTMPAGVWAAILLRKKRAEIA
;
A
#
# COMPACT_ATOMS: atom_id res chain seq x y z
N MET A 1 -22.82 21.61 22.12
CA MET A 1 -22.90 21.40 20.66
C MET A 1 -24.18 20.64 20.39
N LYS A 2 -25.16 21.22 19.68
CA LYS A 2 -26.37 20.48 19.27
C LYS A 2 -25.99 19.58 18.10
N HIS A 3 -26.14 18.26 18.25
CA HIS A 3 -26.09 17.34 17.12
C HIS A 3 -27.33 17.62 16.26
N ILE A 4 -27.11 18.16 15.07
CA ILE A 4 -28.16 18.21 14.05
C ILE A 4 -28.17 16.81 13.46
N GLU A 5 -29.13 15.98 13.86
CA GLU A 5 -29.46 14.77 13.11
C GLU A 5 -30.03 15.23 11.77
N ILE A 6 -29.16 15.26 10.77
CA ILE A 6 -29.59 15.37 9.38
C ILE A 6 -30.18 14.01 9.05
N GLU A 7 -31.45 13.98 8.66
CA GLU A 7 -32.13 12.79 8.17
C GLU A 7 -31.41 12.33 6.89
N SER A 8 -30.38 11.49 7.04
CA SER A 8 -29.44 11.09 5.98
C SER A 8 -29.92 9.84 5.23
N ASP A 9 -31.23 9.69 5.07
CA ASP A 9 -31.80 8.62 4.25
C ASP A 9 -31.81 9.08 2.79
N TRP A 10 -31.21 8.26 1.91
CA TRP A 10 -31.25 8.45 0.47
C TRP A 10 -32.69 8.65 -0.05
N SER A 11 -33.66 7.97 0.57
CA SER A 11 -35.07 8.08 0.23
C SER A 11 -35.64 9.46 0.53
N ALA A 12 -35.24 10.07 1.65
CA ALA A 12 -35.65 11.42 2.04
C ALA A 12 -35.06 12.46 1.07
N GLY A 13 -33.78 12.29 0.69
CA GLY A 13 -33.13 13.14 -0.31
C GLY A 13 -33.81 13.10 -1.68
N PHE A 14 -34.19 11.91 -2.17
CA PHE A 14 -34.91 11.77 -3.44
C PHE A 14 -36.29 12.45 -3.41
N LYS A 15 -37.07 12.22 -2.34
CA LYS A 15 -38.39 12.87 -2.16
C LYS A 15 -38.26 14.39 -2.13
N GLY A 16 -37.31 14.92 -1.35
CA GLY A 16 -37.07 16.36 -1.25
C GLY A 16 -36.67 16.99 -2.58
N ALA A 17 -35.74 16.37 -3.31
CA ALA A 17 -35.33 16.85 -4.63
C ALA A 17 -36.47 16.82 -5.65
N THR A 18 -37.29 15.76 -5.65
CA THR A 18 -38.46 15.61 -6.54
C THR A 18 -39.50 16.68 -6.25
N GLN A 19 -39.78 16.93 -4.98
CA GLN A 19 -40.74 17.96 -4.57
C GLN A 19 -40.26 19.35 -4.98
N ASN A 20 -38.98 19.69 -4.75
CA ASN A 20 -38.42 20.96 -5.18
C ASN A 20 -38.49 21.15 -6.70
N PHE A 21 -38.23 20.10 -7.48
CA PHE A 21 -38.35 20.13 -8.93
C PHE A 21 -39.79 20.42 -9.38
N ILE A 22 -40.79 19.76 -8.78
CA ILE A 22 -42.20 19.97 -9.08
C ILE A 22 -42.61 21.42 -8.75
N ASP A 23 -42.23 21.92 -7.57
CA ASP A 23 -42.61 23.25 -7.13
C ASP A 23 -41.93 24.35 -7.96
N ALA A 24 -40.70 24.11 -8.42
CA ALA A 24 -39.99 25.01 -9.31
C ALA A 24 -40.63 25.09 -10.71
N ILE A 25 -41.06 23.96 -11.28
CA ILE A 25 -41.77 23.96 -12.58
C ILE A 25 -43.14 24.63 -12.48
N LYS A 26 -43.81 24.49 -11.34
CA LYS A 26 -45.07 25.21 -11.05
C LYS A 26 -44.88 26.70 -10.76
N GLY A 27 -43.64 27.20 -10.74
CA GLY A 27 -43.31 28.60 -10.44
C GLY A 27 -43.57 29.00 -8.99
N SER A 28 -43.75 28.04 -8.09
CA SER A 28 -44.05 28.29 -6.67
C SER A 28 -42.80 28.63 -5.85
N VAL A 29 -41.64 28.12 -6.28
CA VAL A 29 -40.34 28.37 -5.65
C VAL A 29 -39.24 28.49 -6.72
N SER A 30 -38.11 29.12 -6.38
CA SER A 30 -36.91 29.02 -7.20
C SER A 30 -36.26 27.64 -7.00
N PRO A 31 -35.65 27.06 -8.05
CA PRO A 31 -34.94 25.79 -7.92
C PRO A 31 -33.77 25.93 -6.94
N LEU A 32 -33.57 24.93 -6.09
CA LEU A 32 -32.48 24.94 -5.09
C LEU A 32 -31.09 24.86 -5.73
N LEU A 33 -31.02 24.29 -6.94
CA LEU A 33 -29.80 24.15 -7.72
C LEU A 33 -30.04 24.71 -9.10
N SER A 34 -29.07 25.47 -9.60
CA SER A 34 -28.97 25.77 -11.01
C SER A 34 -28.71 24.50 -11.83
N GLY A 35 -28.91 24.57 -13.15
CA GLY A 35 -28.61 23.44 -14.04
C GLY A 35 -27.12 23.02 -13.99
N GLN A 36 -26.20 23.97 -13.76
CA GLN A 36 -24.78 23.68 -13.63
C GLN A 36 -24.49 22.93 -12.31
N GLU A 37 -25.04 23.40 -11.20
CA GLU A 37 -24.88 22.75 -9.91
C GLU A 37 -25.52 21.35 -9.90
N GLY A 38 -26.71 21.21 -10.49
CA GLY A 38 -27.36 19.91 -10.66
C GLY A 38 -26.53 18.94 -11.49
N ARG A 39 -25.89 19.42 -12.57
CA ARG A 39 -24.97 18.63 -13.39
C ARG A 39 -23.76 18.15 -12.57
N GLU A 40 -23.18 19.01 -11.74
CA GLU A 40 -22.03 18.65 -10.90
C GLU A 40 -22.37 17.56 -9.87
N ILE A 41 -23.52 17.67 -9.19
CA ILE A 41 -23.98 16.65 -8.25
C ILE A 41 -24.24 15.32 -8.96
N LEU A 42 -24.89 15.37 -10.13
CA LEU A 42 -25.13 14.17 -10.94
C LEU A 42 -23.83 13.52 -11.40
N ARG A 43 -22.87 14.34 -11.86
CA ARG A 43 -21.53 13.87 -12.26
C ARG A 43 -20.83 13.14 -11.13
N PHE A 44 -20.88 13.67 -9.91
CA PHE A 44 -20.35 13.01 -8.72
C PHE A 44 -21.03 11.68 -8.43
N ALA A 45 -22.37 11.65 -8.40
CA ALA A 45 -23.12 10.42 -8.15
C ALA A 45 -22.81 9.30 -9.17
N LEU A 46 -22.72 9.65 -10.45
CA LEU A 46 -22.33 8.72 -11.52
C LEU A 46 -20.89 8.24 -11.36
N ALA A 47 -19.97 9.10 -10.92
CA ALA A 47 -18.59 8.71 -10.66
C ALA A 47 -18.49 7.69 -9.53
N VAL A 48 -19.24 7.88 -8.43
CA VAL A 48 -19.30 6.94 -7.30
C VAL A 48 -19.84 5.58 -7.75
N GLN A 49 -20.94 5.56 -8.52
CA GLN A 49 -21.50 4.32 -9.05
C GLN A 49 -20.51 3.60 -9.98
N LYS A 50 -19.83 4.35 -10.86
CA LYS A 50 -18.83 3.81 -11.79
C LYS A 50 -17.60 3.27 -11.04
N ALA A 51 -17.16 3.94 -9.99
CA ALA A 51 -16.05 3.51 -9.15
C ALA A 51 -16.36 2.19 -8.44
N ALA A 52 -17.55 2.06 -7.85
CA ALA A 52 -18.01 0.82 -7.22
C ALA A 52 -18.04 -0.35 -8.22
N ARG A 53 -18.57 -0.12 -9.43
CA ARG A 53 -18.64 -1.14 -10.49
C ARG A 53 -17.26 -1.58 -10.98
N LEU A 54 -16.32 -0.66 -11.12
CA LEU A 54 -14.99 -0.92 -11.70
C LEU A 54 -13.91 -1.23 -10.65
N ASN A 55 -14.26 -1.18 -9.36
CA ASN A 55 -13.36 -1.34 -8.22
C ASN A 55 -12.07 -0.50 -8.35
N ARG A 56 -12.22 0.77 -8.77
CA ARG A 56 -11.10 1.68 -9.01
C ARG A 56 -11.53 3.13 -8.82
N GLU A 57 -10.58 4.01 -8.54
CA GLU A 57 -10.80 5.46 -8.57
C GLU A 57 -11.28 5.91 -9.96
N VAL A 58 -12.31 6.76 -9.98
CA VAL A 58 -12.89 7.41 -11.16
C VAL A 58 -12.82 8.92 -10.93
N TYR A 59 -12.19 9.64 -11.86
CA TYR A 59 -12.10 11.10 -11.81
C TYR A 59 -13.37 11.72 -12.40
N LEU A 60 -13.86 12.85 -11.85
CA LEU A 60 -15.09 13.50 -12.33
C LEU A 60 -14.99 13.88 -13.82
N ASP A 61 -13.84 14.42 -14.22
CA ASP A 61 -13.56 14.81 -15.61
C ASP A 61 -13.42 13.61 -16.56
N GLU A 62 -13.25 12.38 -16.03
CA GLU A 62 -13.30 11.15 -16.82
C GLU A 62 -14.67 10.93 -17.46
N LEU A 63 -15.74 11.46 -16.84
CA LEU A 63 -17.12 11.31 -17.32
C LEU A 63 -17.46 12.25 -18.48
N ASP A 64 -16.76 13.38 -18.59
CA ASP A 64 -16.94 14.36 -19.66
C ASP A 64 -15.94 14.15 -20.82
N SER A 65 -14.99 13.24 -20.66
CA SER A 65 -13.97 12.95 -21.67
C SER A 65 -14.52 12.10 -22.81
N THR A 66 -14.14 12.46 -24.04
CA THR A 66 -14.41 11.65 -25.25
C THR A 66 -13.77 10.26 -25.18
N TRP A 67 -12.66 10.12 -24.43
CA TRP A 67 -11.91 8.87 -24.29
C TRP A 67 -11.64 8.54 -22.81
N PRO A 68 -12.66 8.08 -22.05
CA PRO A 68 -12.57 7.89 -20.61
C PRO A 68 -11.41 6.99 -20.15
N ALA A 69 -11.13 5.93 -20.91
CA ALA A 69 -10.05 4.99 -20.59
C ALA A 69 -8.65 5.64 -20.72
N LEU A 70 -8.43 6.44 -21.76
CA LEU A 70 -7.17 7.17 -21.97
C LEU A 70 -7.00 8.26 -20.92
N TYR A 71 -8.07 9.02 -20.62
CA TYR A 71 -8.06 10.03 -19.57
C TYR A 71 -7.67 9.43 -18.21
N ALA A 72 -8.30 8.31 -17.82
CA ALA A 72 -7.99 7.60 -16.59
C ALA A 72 -6.53 7.10 -16.56
N TRP A 73 -6.02 6.60 -17.69
CA TRP A 73 -4.63 6.16 -17.81
C TRP A 73 -3.63 7.31 -17.62
N HIS A 74 -3.88 8.46 -18.27
CA HIS A 74 -3.06 9.66 -18.13
C HIS A 74 -3.05 10.17 -16.69
N ARG A 75 -4.22 10.34 -16.07
CA ARG A 75 -4.34 10.81 -14.68
C ARG A 75 -3.69 9.86 -13.70
N ARG A 76 -3.83 8.54 -13.92
CA ARG A 76 -3.10 7.56 -13.11
C ARG A 76 -1.59 7.70 -13.24
N LYS A 77 -1.07 7.98 -14.44
CA LYS A 77 0.36 8.18 -14.67
C LYS A 77 0.89 9.41 -13.94
N GLU A 78 0.12 10.52 -13.96
CA GLU A 78 0.44 11.76 -13.25
C GLU A 78 0.37 11.61 -11.74
N ASN A 79 -0.69 10.98 -11.24
CA ASN A 79 -0.91 10.71 -9.82
C ASN A 79 -0.24 9.42 -9.35
N ARG A 80 0.65 8.81 -10.16
CA ARG A 80 1.50 7.76 -9.62
C ARG A 80 2.26 8.42 -8.48
N PRO A 81 2.21 7.87 -7.25
CA PRO A 81 3.09 8.35 -6.21
C PRO A 81 4.48 8.32 -6.82
N LYS A 82 5.13 9.48 -6.87
CA LYS A 82 6.55 9.51 -7.19
C LYS A 82 7.17 8.51 -6.21
N PRO A 83 7.97 7.55 -6.69
CA PRO A 83 8.71 6.68 -5.80
C PRO A 83 9.27 7.58 -4.68
N PRO A 84 9.08 7.26 -3.37
CA PRO A 84 9.78 7.98 -2.31
C PRO A 84 11.24 8.13 -2.74
N PRO A 85 11.94 9.22 -2.37
CA PRO A 85 13.29 9.50 -2.88
C PRO A 85 14.30 8.33 -2.72
N TRP A 86 13.95 7.31 -1.94
CA TRP A 86 14.70 6.09 -1.68
C TRP A 86 14.33 4.90 -2.61
N SER A 87 13.38 5.09 -3.52
CA SER A 87 12.91 4.10 -4.52
C SER A 87 13.19 4.53 -5.97
N ILE A 88 14.24 5.32 -6.14
CA ILE A 88 15.09 5.35 -7.34
C ILE A 88 15.96 4.08 -7.29
N PRO A 89 16.39 3.48 -8.42
CA PRO A 89 17.12 2.20 -8.48
C PRO A 89 18.54 2.25 -7.85
N PHE A 90 18.61 2.56 -6.57
CA PHE A 90 19.83 2.54 -5.75
C PHE A 90 20.30 1.13 -5.39
N LEU A 91 19.59 0.10 -5.86
CA LEU A 91 20.09 -1.28 -5.93
C LEU A 91 20.92 -1.54 -7.21
N PHE A 92 20.94 -0.62 -8.18
CA PHE A 92 21.82 -0.65 -9.35
C PHE A 92 22.86 0.49 -9.29
N GLY A 93 23.40 0.75 -8.10
CA GLY A 93 24.78 1.22 -8.06
C GLY A 93 25.65 0.12 -8.69
N ASN A 94 26.68 0.50 -9.43
CA ASN A 94 27.66 -0.40 -10.07
C ASN A 94 28.54 -1.16 -9.02
N GLU A 95 27.99 -1.45 -7.84
CA GLU A 95 28.58 -2.28 -6.80
C GLU A 95 28.04 -3.69 -6.96
N ASN A 96 28.92 -4.62 -7.30
CA ASN A 96 28.59 -6.04 -7.41
C ASN A 96 28.29 -6.62 -6.01
N LEU A 97 27.07 -6.42 -5.49
CA LEU A 97 26.63 -6.95 -4.19
C LEU A 97 26.53 -8.48 -4.19
N SER A 98 26.39 -9.09 -5.37
CA SER A 98 26.39 -10.55 -5.55
C SER A 98 27.66 -11.19 -5.01
N GLN A 99 28.79 -10.46 -4.95
CA GLN A 99 30.02 -10.94 -4.33
C GLN A 99 29.87 -11.30 -2.85
N TYR A 100 28.88 -10.72 -2.15
CA TYR A 100 28.59 -10.99 -0.75
C TYR A 100 27.62 -12.15 -0.54
N ALA A 101 26.92 -12.60 -1.59
CA ALA A 101 25.91 -13.65 -1.50
C ALA A 101 26.39 -14.95 -0.81
N PRO A 102 27.61 -15.46 -1.05
CA PRO A 102 28.10 -16.67 -0.37
C PRO A 102 28.20 -16.55 1.15
N GLN A 103 28.31 -15.32 1.68
CA GLN A 103 28.44 -15.05 3.11
C GLN A 103 27.09 -14.82 3.79
N ALA A 104 25.99 -14.72 3.04
CA ALA A 104 24.67 -14.40 3.58
C ALA A 104 24.26 -15.35 4.72
N LYS A 105 24.49 -16.66 4.55
CA LYS A 105 24.15 -17.68 5.55
C LYS A 105 24.98 -17.53 6.83
N SER A 106 26.31 -17.46 6.71
CA SER A 106 27.21 -17.34 7.86
C SER A 106 27.02 -16.02 8.62
N LEU A 107 26.75 -14.92 7.91
CA LEU A 107 26.41 -13.64 8.53
C LEU A 107 25.09 -13.69 9.30
N THR A 108 24.10 -14.43 8.79
CA THR A 108 22.81 -14.62 9.47
C THR A 108 22.99 -15.42 10.76
N GLU A 109 23.81 -16.46 10.75
CA GLU A 109 24.20 -17.18 11.97
C GLU A 109 24.93 -16.26 12.96
N GLY A 110 25.73 -15.31 12.45
CA GLY A 110 26.40 -14.28 13.24
C GLY A 110 25.45 -13.38 14.03
N LEU A 111 24.27 -13.07 13.48
CA LEU A 111 23.23 -12.30 14.20
C LEU A 111 22.74 -13.03 15.46
N VAL A 112 22.60 -14.35 15.37
CA VAL A 112 22.18 -15.17 16.52
C VAL A 112 23.23 -15.11 17.63
N ARG A 113 24.51 -15.11 17.26
CA ARG A 113 25.62 -15.03 18.21
C ARG A 113 25.73 -13.67 18.91
N SER A 114 25.36 -12.60 18.22
CA SER A 114 25.41 -11.23 18.76
C SER A 114 24.12 -10.79 19.46
N PHE A 115 23.13 -11.68 19.56
CA PHE A 115 21.86 -11.41 20.22
C PHE A 115 22.04 -11.22 21.73
N ASP A 116 21.43 -10.16 22.28
CA ASP A 116 21.37 -9.90 23.72
C ASP A 116 19.98 -10.28 24.27
N PRO A 117 19.86 -11.38 25.04
CA PRO A 117 18.61 -11.82 25.65
C PRO A 117 17.95 -10.75 26.54
N LYS A 118 18.73 -9.89 27.19
CA LYS A 118 18.20 -8.91 28.16
C LYS A 118 17.36 -7.84 27.46
N LEU A 119 17.79 -7.40 26.28
CA LEU A 119 17.11 -6.36 25.50
C LEU A 119 15.79 -6.85 24.87
N ALA A 120 15.63 -8.17 24.73
CA ALA A 120 14.48 -8.79 24.05
C ALA A 120 13.68 -9.75 24.97
N SER A 121 13.75 -9.55 26.27
CA SER A 121 13.12 -10.40 27.30
C SER A 121 11.60 -10.56 27.16
N ASN A 122 10.91 -9.56 26.58
CA ASN A 122 9.46 -9.58 26.37
C ASN A 122 9.05 -9.69 24.89
N TRP A 123 9.98 -10.04 24.01
CA TRP A 123 9.69 -10.12 22.58
C TRP A 123 9.14 -11.50 22.22
N ASN A 124 8.11 -11.50 21.38
CA ASN A 124 7.53 -12.72 20.81
C ASN A 124 7.19 -12.46 19.34
N LEU A 125 8.12 -12.80 18.45
CA LEU A 125 7.98 -12.55 17.01
C LEU A 125 8.70 -13.61 16.19
N LYS A 126 8.21 -13.81 14.97
CA LYS A 126 8.84 -14.67 13.96
C LYS A 126 9.02 -13.88 12.68
N ILE A 127 10.24 -13.82 12.18
CA ILE A 127 10.60 -13.11 10.95
C ILE A 127 10.91 -14.14 9.89
N GLY A 128 10.18 -14.07 8.78
CA GLY A 128 10.54 -14.80 7.57
C GLY A 128 11.54 -13.99 6.75
N ILE A 129 12.60 -14.63 6.27
CA ILE A 129 13.56 -14.03 5.35
C ILE A 129 13.65 -14.97 4.16
N TYR A 130 13.20 -14.50 3.00
CA TYR A 130 13.34 -15.22 1.74
C TYR A 130 14.47 -14.59 0.92
N LEU A 131 15.58 -15.30 0.85
CA LEU A 131 16.72 -14.91 0.04
C LEU A 131 16.54 -15.49 -1.36
N THR A 132 16.45 -14.63 -2.37
CA THR A 132 16.41 -15.04 -3.77
C THR A 132 17.82 -15.30 -4.30
N ALA A 133 17.92 -16.18 -5.31
CA ALA A 133 19.17 -16.56 -5.94
C ALA A 133 19.97 -15.35 -6.41
N ASP A 134 21.26 -15.36 -6.07
CA ASP A 134 22.21 -14.28 -6.35
C ASP A 134 23.66 -14.79 -6.19
N GLY A 135 24.60 -14.27 -6.99
CA GLY A 135 26.02 -14.60 -6.86
C GLY A 135 26.39 -16.09 -6.93
N GLY A 136 25.63 -16.89 -7.67
CA GLY A 136 25.82 -18.35 -7.78
C GLY A 136 25.22 -19.17 -6.62
N ILE A 137 24.48 -18.53 -5.71
CA ILE A 137 23.74 -19.18 -4.63
C ILE A 137 22.27 -19.32 -5.03
N THR A 138 21.65 -20.44 -4.67
CA THR A 138 20.22 -20.69 -4.89
C THR A 138 19.35 -19.96 -3.88
N ASP A 139 18.06 -19.93 -4.15
CA ASP A 139 17.05 -19.48 -3.19
C ASP A 139 17.19 -20.18 -1.84
N GLU A 140 17.00 -19.42 -0.75
CA GLU A 140 17.06 -19.92 0.62
C GLU A 140 15.96 -19.27 1.46
N LYS A 141 15.30 -20.07 2.29
CA LYS A 141 14.26 -19.63 3.20
C LYS A 141 14.79 -19.72 4.63
N ILE A 142 14.60 -18.65 5.40
CA ILE A 142 15.12 -18.55 6.76
C ILE A 142 14.00 -18.07 7.67
N CYS A 143 13.85 -18.72 8.82
CA CYS A 143 12.98 -18.25 9.89
C CYS A 143 13.83 -17.87 11.10
N LEU A 144 13.75 -16.60 11.50
CA LEU A 144 14.27 -16.13 12.78
C LEU A 144 13.12 -16.02 13.78
N SER A 145 13.26 -16.61 14.95
CA SER A 145 12.26 -16.58 16.00
C SER A 145 12.87 -15.99 17.27
N ILE A 146 12.13 -15.09 17.91
CA ILE A 146 12.49 -14.54 19.22
C ILE A 146 11.31 -14.78 20.15
N LYS A 147 11.54 -15.46 21.26
CA LYS A 147 10.52 -15.72 22.28
C LYS A 147 11.14 -15.59 23.66
N ASN A 148 10.66 -14.61 24.42
CA ASN A 148 11.04 -14.38 25.82
C ASN A 148 12.57 -14.36 26.03
N GLY A 149 13.29 -13.56 25.24
CA GLY A 149 14.76 -13.50 25.31
C GLY A 149 15.50 -14.72 24.75
N THR A 150 14.81 -15.68 24.13
CA THR A 150 15.43 -16.80 23.41
C THR A 150 15.34 -16.56 21.91
N ILE A 151 16.46 -16.69 21.20
CA ILE A 151 16.52 -16.58 19.73
C ILE A 151 16.70 -17.97 19.10
N GLY A 152 16.01 -18.21 17.99
CA GLY A 152 16.11 -19.44 17.21
C GLY A 152 16.22 -19.12 15.72
N LEU A 153 17.02 -19.89 14.99
CA LEU A 153 17.23 -19.74 13.56
C LEU A 153 17.01 -21.08 12.87
N GLN A 154 16.17 -21.08 11.84
CA GLN A 154 15.84 -22.26 11.04
C GLN A 154 15.99 -21.95 9.56
N PHE A 155 16.52 -22.90 8.80
CA PHE A 155 16.71 -22.82 7.34
C PHE A 155 15.76 -23.78 6.62
N GLY A 156 15.40 -23.47 5.39
CA GLY A 156 14.58 -24.28 4.48
C GLY A 156 13.09 -23.93 4.46
N GLU A 157 12.52 -23.38 5.54
CA GLU A 157 11.08 -23.10 5.63
C GLU A 157 10.77 -21.76 6.30
N ILE A 158 9.72 -21.08 5.81
CA ILE A 158 9.11 -19.91 6.45
C ILE A 158 7.70 -20.33 6.89
N PRO A 159 7.44 -20.42 8.20
CA PRO A 159 6.12 -20.77 8.72
C PRO A 159 5.04 -19.75 8.30
N ASN A 160 3.80 -20.19 8.11
CA ASN A 160 2.69 -19.28 7.79
C ASN A 160 2.34 -18.29 8.92
N ASN A 161 2.83 -18.51 10.14
CA ASN A 161 2.59 -17.64 11.30
C ASN A 161 3.74 -16.68 11.59
N THR A 162 4.41 -16.16 10.56
CA THR A 162 5.40 -15.09 10.71
C THR A 162 4.74 -13.74 10.95
N THR A 163 5.37 -12.91 11.78
CA THR A 163 4.99 -11.53 12.05
C THR A 163 5.15 -10.66 10.81
N PHE A 164 6.26 -10.85 10.08
CA PHE A 164 6.47 -10.30 8.75
C PHE A 164 7.49 -11.15 7.99
N THR A 165 7.48 -11.00 6.67
CA THR A 165 8.44 -11.66 5.77
C THR A 165 9.13 -10.62 4.91
N VAL A 166 10.45 -10.70 4.80
CA VAL A 166 11.25 -9.86 3.90
C VAL A 166 11.80 -10.72 2.77
N THR A 167 11.68 -10.22 1.54
CA THR A 167 12.21 -10.89 0.34
C THR A 167 13.26 -10.00 -0.30
N MET A 168 14.47 -10.53 -0.53
CA MET A 168 15.56 -9.80 -1.20
C MET A 168 16.65 -10.74 -1.74
N PRO A 169 17.52 -10.28 -2.66
CA PRO A 169 18.69 -11.04 -3.09
C PRO A 169 19.65 -11.35 -1.94
N ALA A 170 20.29 -12.53 -1.98
CA ALA A 170 21.24 -12.96 -0.95
C ALA A 170 22.41 -11.96 -0.77
N GLY A 171 22.93 -11.37 -1.84
CA GLY A 171 23.99 -10.36 -1.78
C GLY A 171 23.56 -9.06 -1.10
N VAL A 172 22.30 -8.64 -1.30
CA VAL A 172 21.73 -7.45 -0.64
C VAL A 172 21.59 -7.69 0.86
N TRP A 173 21.07 -8.85 1.25
CA TRP A 173 20.99 -9.24 2.67
C TRP A 173 22.36 -9.25 3.33
N ALA A 174 23.35 -9.88 2.70
CA ALA A 174 24.72 -9.90 3.20
C ALA A 174 25.31 -8.49 3.33
N ALA A 175 25.08 -7.60 2.37
CA ALA A 175 25.53 -6.21 2.42
C ALA A 175 24.90 -5.42 3.59
N ILE A 176 23.63 -5.69 3.94
CA ILE A 176 22.96 -5.11 5.11
C ILE A 176 23.62 -5.61 6.39
N LEU A 177 23.87 -6.92 6.51
CA LEU A 177 24.53 -7.50 7.69
C LEU A 177 25.98 -6.98 7.87
N LEU A 178 26.67 -6.70 6.76
CA LEU A 178 27.97 -6.05 6.74
C LEU A 178 27.93 -4.53 6.98
N ARG A 179 26.74 -3.95 7.24
CA ARG A 179 26.51 -2.50 7.42
C ARG A 179 26.92 -1.65 6.20
N LYS A 180 27.02 -2.26 5.02
CA LYS A 180 27.28 -1.57 3.74
C LYS A 180 26.01 -0.97 3.14
N LYS A 181 24.85 -1.51 3.52
CA LYS A 181 23.51 -0.98 3.22
C LYS A 181 22.66 -0.96 4.49
N ARG A 182 21.54 -0.25 4.45
CA ARG A 182 20.55 -0.18 5.55
C ARG A 182 19.19 -0.65 5.04
N ALA A 183 18.44 -1.30 5.92
CA ALA A 183 17.04 -1.63 5.68
C ALA A 183 16.17 -0.54 6.33
N GLU A 184 15.28 0.06 5.55
CA GLU A 184 14.34 1.08 6.01
C GLU A 184 12.92 0.64 5.63
N ILE A 185 11.98 0.83 6.55
CA ILE A 185 10.56 0.53 6.34
C ILE A 185 9.86 1.87 6.13
N ALA A 186 9.12 2.01 5.03
CA ALA A 186 8.36 3.20 4.67
C ALA A 186 6.90 3.10 5.12
#